data_AF-A0A7C2Y0D8-F1
#
_entry.id   AF-A0A7C2Y0D8-F1
#
_cell.length_a   1.000
_cell.length_b   1.000
_cell.length_c   1.000
_cell.angle_alpha   90.00
_cell.angle_beta   90.00
_cell.angle_gamma   90.00
#
_symmetry.space_group_name_H-M   'P 1'
#
loop_
_entity.id
_entity.type
_entity.pdbx_description
1 polymer ?
#
loop_
_entity_poly.entity_id
_entity_poly.type
_entity_poly.pdbx_seq_one_letter_code
_entity_poly.pdbx_strand_id
1 'polypeptide(L)'
;MLTRRFAFVLAVVLVVTSCIAAQELPTPERYLGFRVGTDNKLARWHQVVEYMQMAAKASDRVRFMELGKSTMGHPFALMAISSPA
;
A
#
# COMPACT_ATOMS: atom_id res chain seq x y z
N MET A 1 -41.15 17.62 -1.57
CA MET A 1 -40.32 16.92 -2.59
C MET A 1 -38.86 17.38 -2.62
N LEU A 2 -38.55 18.63 -2.24
CA LEU A 2 -37.20 19.20 -2.28
C LEU A 2 -36.23 18.59 -1.24
N THR A 3 -36.72 18.24 -0.06
CA THR A 3 -35.93 17.65 1.06
C THR A 3 -35.45 16.23 0.78
N ARG A 4 -36.22 15.38 0.08
CA ARG A 4 -35.77 14.03 -0.35
C ARG A 4 -34.69 14.09 -1.42
N ARG A 5 -34.73 15.09 -2.31
CA ARG A 5 -33.68 15.30 -3.33
C ARG A 5 -32.37 15.75 -2.70
N PHE A 6 -32.43 16.65 -1.70
CA PHE A 6 -31.25 17.07 -0.93
C PHE A 6 -30.61 15.91 -0.13
N ALA A 7 -31.43 15.09 0.52
CA ALA A 7 -30.93 13.91 1.24
C ALA A 7 -30.25 12.90 0.31
N PHE A 8 -30.76 12.75 -0.92
CA PHE A 8 -30.16 11.87 -1.93
C PHE A 8 -28.83 12.40 -2.46
N VAL A 9 -28.72 13.71 -2.71
CA VAL A 9 -27.46 14.35 -3.12
C VAL A 9 -26.41 14.25 -2.01
N LEU A 10 -26.81 14.47 -0.75
CA LEU A 10 -25.90 14.33 0.39
C LEU A 10 -25.39 12.89 0.56
N ALA A 11 -26.28 11.90 0.38
CA ALA A 11 -25.92 10.49 0.44
C ALA A 11 -24.95 10.09 -0.69
N VAL A 12 -25.16 10.60 -1.92
CA VAL A 12 -24.25 10.36 -3.05
C VAL A 12 -22.88 11.00 -2.80
N VAL A 13 -22.83 12.23 -2.27
CA VAL A 13 -21.55 12.90 -1.95
C VAL A 13 -20.74 12.12 -0.92
N LEU A 14 -21.38 11.62 0.15
CA LEU A 14 -20.72 10.79 1.18
C LEU A 14 -20.17 9.47 0.63
N VAL A 15 -20.88 8.82 -0.30
CA VAL A 15 -20.41 7.60 -0.95
C VAL A 15 -19.20 7.87 -1.85
N VAL A 16 -19.19 9.01 -2.57
CA VAL A 16 -18.07 9.39 -3.43
C VAL A 16 -16.83 9.77 -2.62
N THR A 17 -16.99 10.40 -1.45
CA THR A 17 -15.84 10.76 -0.58
C THR A 17 -15.12 9.53 -0.05
N SER A 18 -15.85 8.43 0.17
CA SER A 18 -15.30 7.17 0.69
C SER A 18 -14.34 6.49 -0.29
N CYS A 19 -14.43 6.83 -1.59
CA CYS A 19 -13.59 6.25 -2.64
C CYS A 19 -12.23 6.96 -2.80
N ILE A 20 -12.07 8.15 -2.18
CA ILE A 20 -10.86 9.00 -2.28
C ILE A 20 -9.93 8.84 -1.06
N ALA A 21 -10.21 7.87 -0.18
CA ALA A 21 -9.22 7.43 0.81
C ALA A 21 -8.11 6.64 0.08
N ALA A 22 -7.30 7.35 -0.72
CA ALA A 22 -6.02 6.86 -1.19
C ALA A 22 -5.23 6.49 0.06
N GLN A 23 -4.97 5.20 0.22
CA GLN A 23 -4.20 4.69 1.35
C GLN A 23 -2.84 5.38 1.32
N GLU A 24 -2.59 6.27 2.29
CA GLU A 24 -1.29 6.93 2.43
C GLU A 24 -0.24 5.87 2.76
N LEU A 25 0.46 5.38 1.73
CA LEU A 25 1.66 4.59 1.91
C LEU A 25 2.74 5.54 2.45
N PRO A 26 3.25 5.35 3.68
CA PRO A 26 4.32 6.20 4.20
C PRO A 26 5.56 6.05 3.31
N THR A 27 6.39 7.09 3.22
CA THR A 27 7.65 6.97 2.49
C THR A 27 8.58 5.94 3.15
N PRO A 28 9.50 5.29 2.39
CA PRO A 28 10.45 4.34 2.96
C PRO A 28 11.27 4.96 4.10
N GLU A 29 11.70 6.22 3.96
CA GLU A 29 12.42 6.99 4.98
C GLU A 29 11.64 7.07 6.30
N ARG A 30 10.34 7.35 6.20
CA ARG A 30 9.46 7.54 7.37
C ARG A 30 9.15 6.21 8.05
N TYR A 31 9.00 5.14 7.27
CA TYR A 31 8.76 3.79 7.80
C TYR A 31 10.02 3.17 8.42
N LEU A 32 11.17 3.31 7.76
CA LEU A 32 12.44 2.75 8.22
C LEU A 32 13.13 3.60 9.30
N GLY A 33 12.79 4.89 9.40
CA GLY A 33 13.43 5.85 10.30
C GLY A 33 14.80 6.36 9.82
N PHE A 34 15.17 6.03 8.58
CA PHE A 34 16.39 6.50 7.91
C PHE A 34 16.25 6.42 6.40
N ARG A 35 17.07 7.20 5.68
CA ARG A 35 17.09 7.17 4.21
C ARG A 35 17.74 5.90 3.69
N VAL A 36 17.12 5.25 2.72
CA VAL A 36 17.70 4.08 2.04
C VAL A 36 19.05 4.46 1.43
N GLY A 37 20.08 3.65 1.68
CA GLY A 37 21.45 3.94 1.26
C GLY A 37 22.27 4.78 2.24
N THR A 38 21.75 5.08 3.44
CA THR A 38 22.55 5.69 4.52
C THR A 38 23.63 4.71 5.01
N ASP A 39 24.86 5.20 5.16
CA ASP A 39 25.99 4.42 5.65
C ASP A 39 25.68 3.72 6.98
N ASN A 40 26.08 2.45 7.07
CA ASN A 40 25.87 1.58 8.24
C ASN A 40 24.41 1.37 8.64
N LYS A 41 23.43 1.65 7.75
CA LYS A 41 22.02 1.37 8.00
C LYS A 41 21.44 0.43 6.95
N LEU A 42 20.95 -0.72 7.40
CA LEU A 42 20.31 -1.74 6.56
C LEU A 42 18.92 -2.06 7.10
N ALA A 43 17.92 -2.03 6.22
CA ALA A 43 16.57 -2.46 6.55
C ALA A 43 16.55 -3.97 6.82
N ARG A 44 15.81 -4.38 7.86
CA ARG A 44 15.64 -5.81 8.15
C ARG A 44 14.71 -6.43 7.12
N TRP A 45 14.95 -7.70 6.77
CA TRP A 45 14.15 -8.40 5.75
C TRP A 45 12.64 -8.34 6.01
N HIS A 46 12.20 -8.54 7.26
CA HIS A 46 10.77 -8.46 7.60
C HIS A 46 10.18 -7.08 7.30
N GLN A 47 10.90 -6.00 7.61
CA GLN A 47 10.47 -4.62 7.32
C GLN A 47 10.35 -4.38 5.82
N VAL A 48 11.28 -4.93 5.03
CA VAL A 48 11.21 -4.84 3.56
C VAL A 48 9.95 -5.56 3.06
N VAL A 49 9.73 -6.80 3.49
CA VAL A 49 8.57 -7.59 3.07
C VAL A 49 7.26 -6.92 3.49
N GLU A 50 7.15 -6.44 4.73
CA GLU A 50 5.99 -5.72 5.24
C GLU A 50 5.70 -4.44 4.43
N TYR A 51 6.73 -3.64 4.16
CA TYR A 51 6.58 -2.42 3.36
C TYR A 51 6.11 -2.72 1.93
N MET A 52 6.68 -3.75 1.32
CA MET A 52 6.30 -4.19 -0.02
C MET A 52 4.85 -4.71 -0.08
N GLN A 53 4.37 -5.39 0.97
CA GLN A 53 2.96 -5.78 1.08
C GLN A 53 2.04 -4.59 1.29
N MET A 54 2.46 -3.57 2.05
CA MET A 54 1.70 -2.31 2.16
C MET A 54 1.60 -1.61 0.80
N ALA A 55 2.69 -1.55 0.05
CA ALA A 55 2.70 -0.96 -1.28
C ALA A 55 1.76 -1.70 -2.25
N ALA A 56 1.71 -3.03 -2.18
CA ALA A 56 0.79 -3.85 -3.00
C ALA A 56 -0.68 -3.66 -2.61
N LYS A 57 -1.00 -3.33 -1.35
CA LYS A 57 -2.37 -3.01 -0.92
C LYS A 57 -2.82 -1.62 -1.37
N ALA A 58 -1.87 -0.67 -1.37
CA ALA A 58 -2.15 0.73 -1.68
C ALA A 58 -2.19 1.06 -3.17
N SER A 59 -1.74 0.15 -4.05
CA SER A 59 -1.57 0.41 -5.49
C SER A 59 -2.09 -0.72 -6.35
N ASP A 60 -2.93 -0.39 -7.34
CA ASP A 60 -3.42 -1.29 -8.39
C ASP A 60 -2.31 -1.75 -9.37
N ARG A 61 -1.18 -1.03 -9.38
CA ARG A 61 -0.01 -1.31 -10.23
C ARG A 61 0.91 -2.39 -9.69
N VAL A 62 0.73 -2.80 -8.43
CA VAL A 62 1.70 -3.62 -7.70
C VAL A 62 1.05 -4.92 -7.26
N ARG A 63 1.68 -6.05 -7.60
CA ARG A 63 1.27 -7.38 -7.12
C ARG A 63 2.40 -8.01 -6.32
N PHE A 64 2.06 -8.50 -5.13
CA PHE A 64 2.98 -9.21 -4.25
C PHE A 64 2.60 -10.69 -4.21
N MET A 65 3.58 -11.57 -4.40
CA MET A 65 3.42 -13.02 -4.36
C MET A 65 4.51 -13.65 -3.50
N GLU A 66 4.15 -14.59 -2.62
CA GLU A 66 5.11 -15.45 -1.95
C GLU A 66 5.30 -16.72 -2.80
N LEU A 67 6.51 -16.94 -3.32
CA LEU A 67 6.85 -18.12 -4.14
C LEU A 67 7.13 -19.37 -3.29
N GLY A 68 7.29 -19.18 -1.98
CA GLY A 68 7.63 -20.21 -1.01
C GLY A 68 8.48 -19.65 0.12
N LYS A 69 9.21 -20.53 0.82
CA LYS A 69 10.16 -20.14 1.86
C LYS A 69 11.60 -20.26 1.36
N SER A 70 12.48 -19.38 1.83
CA SER A 70 13.92 -19.49 1.64
C SER A 70 14.51 -20.62 2.48
N THR A 71 15.81 -20.90 2.31
CA THR A 71 16.54 -21.89 3.12
C THR A 71 16.41 -21.67 4.63
N MET A 72 16.28 -20.40 5.05
CA MET A 72 16.13 -20.01 6.46
C MET A 72 14.66 -19.81 6.88
N GLY A 73 13.69 -20.27 6.07
CA GLY A 73 12.27 -20.20 6.39
C GLY A 73 11.62 -18.83 6.17
N HIS A 74 12.32 -17.86 5.58
CA HIS A 74 11.75 -16.53 5.31
C HIS A 74 10.93 -16.51 4.02
N PRO A 75 9.91 -15.64 3.88
CA PRO A 75 9.17 -15.50 2.62
C PRO A 75 10.10 -15.24 1.44
N PHE A 76 9.98 -16.02 0.38
CA PHE A 76 10.64 -15.75 -0.90
C PHE A 76 9.68 -14.93 -1.75
N ALA A 77 9.86 -13.61 -1.69
CA ALA A 77 8.92 -12.65 -2.23
C ALA A 77 9.21 -12.30 -3.70
N LEU A 78 8.16 -12.25 -4.51
CA LEU A 78 8.13 -11.66 -5.84
C LEU A 78 7.21 -10.44 -5.82
N MET A 79 7.70 -9.32 -6.36
CA MET A 79 6.91 -8.12 -6.59
C MET A 79 6.90 -7.80 -8.08
N ALA A 80 5.71 -7.80 -8.68
CA ALA A 80 5.49 -7.38 -10.05
C ALA A 80 4.91 -5.96 -10.06
N ILE A 81 5.53 -5.06 -10.81
CA ILE A 81 5.12 -3.66 -10.96
C ILE A 81 4.90 -3.39 -12.43
N SER A 82 3.70 -2.95 -12.82
CA SER A 82 3.35 -2.63 -14.19
C SER A 82 2.49 -1.37 -14.29
N SER A 83 2.15 -0.95 -15.51
CA SER A 83 1.05 0.00 -15.70
C SER A 83 -0.25 -0.59 -15.15
N PRO A 84 -1.23 0.26 -14.78
CA PRO A 84 -2.59 -0.20 -14.46
C PRO A 84 -3.18 -0.96 -15.65
N ALA A 85 -4.12 -1.86 -15.35
CA ALA A 85 -4.90 -2.57 -16.36
C ALA A 85 -5.98 -1.67 -16.97
#